data_AF-A0A2D4FBH3-F1
#
_entry.id   AF-A0A2D4FBH3-F1
#
_cell.length_a   1.000
_cell.length_b   1.000
_cell.length_c   1.000
_cell.angle_alpha   90.00
_cell.angle_beta   90.00
_cell.angle_gamma   90.00
#
_symmetry.space_group_name_H-M   'P 1'
#
loop_
_entity.id
_entity.type
_entity.pdbx_description
1 polymer ?
#
loop_
_entity_poly.entity_id
_entity_poly.type
_entity_poly.pdbx_seq_one_letter_code
_entity_poly.pdbx_strand_id
1 'polypeptide(L)'
;RVDGQAFPAELHVVHFNSEKYANLSAAKHQPDGLAVLGVFLEVDSVENPAYNHILGRLDSILYAGQEVTVAPFSVRELLPAHLGHYYRYSGSLTTPPCYQSVLWTVFRQPARISATQLEKLQKSLYSTKDGKTPSALLVSNF
;
A
#
# COMPACT_ATOMS: atom_id res chain seq x y z
N ARG A 1 -9.27 -9.17 3.17
CA ARG A 1 -10.61 -9.43 3.76
C ARG A 1 -10.44 -9.91 5.19
N VAL A 2 -11.37 -9.61 6.09
CA VAL A 2 -11.47 -10.18 7.43
C VAL A 2 -12.92 -10.61 7.62
N ASP A 3 -13.16 -11.82 8.10
CA ASP A 3 -14.51 -12.38 8.30
C ASP A 3 -15.43 -12.26 7.07
N GLY A 4 -14.84 -12.49 5.87
CA GLY A 4 -15.55 -12.40 4.58
C GLY A 4 -15.73 -10.98 4.04
N GLN A 5 -15.51 -9.94 4.85
CA GLN A 5 -15.66 -8.53 4.47
C GLN A 5 -14.40 -7.99 3.79
N ALA A 6 -14.59 -7.32 2.65
CA ALA A 6 -13.54 -6.58 1.95
C ALA A 6 -13.51 -5.11 2.37
N PHE A 7 -12.36 -4.48 2.16
CA PHE A 7 -12.14 -3.06 2.37
C PHE A 7 -11.84 -2.40 1.03
N PRO A 8 -12.17 -1.11 0.85
CA PRO A 8 -12.02 -0.41 -0.43
C PRO A 8 -10.57 -0.24 -0.89
N ALA A 9 -9.60 -0.28 0.03
CA ALA A 9 -8.17 -0.22 -0.29
C ALA A 9 -7.33 -0.85 0.84
N GLU A 10 -6.06 -1.09 0.56
CA GLU A 10 -5.08 -1.62 1.53
C GLU A 10 -3.72 -0.94 1.32
N LEU A 11 -3.06 -0.57 2.41
CA LEU A 11 -1.68 -0.10 2.44
C LEU A 11 -0.76 -1.27 2.80
N HIS A 12 0.32 -1.45 2.02
CA HIS A 12 1.42 -2.37 2.33
C HIS A 12 2.69 -1.60 2.69
N VAL A 13 3.20 -1.80 3.91
CA VAL A 13 4.54 -1.32 4.32
C VAL A 13 5.52 -2.48 4.28
N VAL A 14 6.45 -2.44 3.33
CA VAL A 14 7.34 -3.56 2.98
C VAL A 14 8.71 -3.39 3.62
N HIS A 15 9.14 -4.39 4.38
CA HIS A 15 10.46 -4.47 5.00
C HIS A 15 11.21 -5.71 4.47
N PHE A 16 12.54 -5.70 4.58
CA PHE A 16 13.37 -6.88 4.37
C PHE A 16 14.28 -7.16 5.55
N ASN A 17 14.69 -8.41 5.72
CA ASN A 17 15.64 -8.82 6.73
C ASN A 17 17.05 -8.34 6.36
N SER A 18 17.42 -7.15 6.83
CA SER A 18 18.71 -6.53 6.55
C SER A 18 19.88 -7.13 7.32
N GLU A 19 19.62 -7.97 8.33
CA GLU A 19 20.69 -8.71 9.03
C GLU A 19 21.25 -9.83 8.14
N LYS A 20 20.42 -10.39 7.24
CA LYS A 20 20.79 -11.53 6.38
C LYS A 20 21.01 -11.15 4.92
N TYR A 21 20.34 -10.11 4.43
CA TYR A 21 20.32 -9.77 3.01
C TYR A 21 20.73 -8.32 2.77
N ALA A 22 21.53 -8.08 1.74
CA ALA A 22 22.05 -6.75 1.43
C ALA A 22 20.99 -5.77 0.93
N ASN A 23 19.89 -6.25 0.35
CA ASN A 23 18.81 -5.44 -0.19
C ASN A 23 17.52 -6.25 -0.41
N LEU A 24 16.43 -5.54 -0.70
CA LEU A 24 15.11 -6.11 -1.00
C LEU A 24 15.16 -7.17 -2.13
N SER A 25 15.95 -6.95 -3.19
CA SER A 25 16.02 -7.86 -4.34
C SER A 25 16.62 -9.22 -3.96
N ALA A 26 17.66 -9.22 -3.11
CA ALA A 26 18.23 -10.43 -2.56
C ALA A 26 17.28 -11.11 -1.55
N ALA A 27 16.51 -10.34 -0.80
CA ALA A 27 15.62 -10.89 0.22
C ALA A 27 14.32 -11.49 -0.37
N LYS A 28 13.72 -10.89 -1.40
CA LYS A 28 12.34 -11.16 -1.86
C LYS A 28 12.00 -12.59 -2.31
N HIS A 29 12.97 -13.48 -2.38
CA HIS A 29 12.81 -14.86 -2.82
C HIS A 29 13.24 -15.87 -1.74
N GLN A 30 13.56 -15.37 -0.54
CA GLN A 30 14.03 -16.16 0.58
C GLN A 30 12.89 -16.33 1.62
N PRO A 31 12.75 -17.50 2.27
CA PRO A 31 11.62 -17.79 3.16
C PRO A 31 11.42 -16.80 4.33
N ASP A 32 12.49 -16.16 4.80
CA ASP A 32 12.50 -15.15 5.86
C ASP A 32 12.90 -13.76 5.33
N GLY A 33 12.73 -13.55 4.03
CA GLY A 33 13.23 -12.39 3.31
C GLY A 33 12.49 -11.10 3.67
N LEU A 34 11.16 -11.15 3.71
CA LEU A 34 10.32 -9.97 3.81
C LEU A 34 9.38 -10.03 5.02
N ALA A 35 9.11 -8.85 5.58
CA ALA A 35 8.01 -8.62 6.52
C ALA A 35 7.11 -7.50 5.97
N VAL A 36 5.83 -7.80 5.75
CA VAL A 36 4.88 -6.83 5.21
C VAL A 36 3.81 -6.51 6.25
N LEU A 37 3.58 -5.23 6.48
CA LEU A 37 2.45 -4.74 7.25
C LEU A 37 1.30 -4.43 6.30
N GLY A 38 0.16 -5.09 6.47
CA GLY A 38 -1.09 -4.81 5.77
C GLY A 38 -2.03 -3.99 6.64
N VAL A 39 -2.48 -2.85 6.11
CA VAL A 39 -3.44 -1.95 6.76
C VAL A 39 -4.62 -1.77 5.82
N PHE A 40 -5.79 -2.28 6.20
CA PHE A 40 -7.02 -1.99 5.47
C PHE A 40 -7.39 -0.51 5.61
N LEU A 41 -7.92 0.09 4.54
CA LEU A 41 -8.47 1.44 4.56
C LEU A 41 -9.99 1.39 4.55
N GLU A 42 -10.65 2.17 5.40
CA GLU A 42 -12.09 2.37 5.38
C GLU A 42 -12.46 3.85 5.22
N VAL A 43 -13.67 4.11 4.74
CA VAL A 43 -14.17 5.47 4.55
C VAL A 43 -14.71 6.02 5.87
N ASP A 44 -14.29 7.23 6.22
CA ASP A 44 -14.85 8.05 7.29
C ASP A 44 -15.29 9.41 6.74
N SER A 45 -15.99 10.17 7.56
CA SER A 45 -16.42 11.55 7.32
C SER A 45 -15.28 12.57 7.36
N VAL A 46 -14.16 12.23 7.99
CA VAL A 46 -13.04 13.14 8.22
C VAL A 46 -11.85 12.78 7.32
N GLU A 47 -11.25 13.80 6.71
CA GLU A 47 -10.02 13.65 5.95
C GLU A 47 -8.86 13.29 6.85
N ASN A 48 -8.02 12.35 6.42
CA ASN A 48 -6.85 11.93 7.17
C ASN A 48 -5.59 12.68 6.68
N PRO A 49 -5.01 13.60 7.47
CA PRO A 49 -3.86 14.40 7.06
C PRO A 49 -2.63 13.56 6.72
N ALA A 50 -2.43 12.41 7.40
CA ALA A 50 -1.28 11.55 7.16
C ALA A 50 -1.29 10.98 5.73
N TYR A 51 -2.47 10.57 5.25
CA TYR A 51 -2.63 10.05 3.89
C TYR A 51 -2.49 11.15 2.83
N ASN A 52 -2.77 12.42 3.15
CA ASN A 52 -2.59 13.53 2.22
C ASN A 52 -1.14 13.78 1.82
N HIS A 53 -0.16 13.39 2.65
CA HIS A 53 1.25 13.46 2.25
C HIS A 53 1.50 12.67 0.95
N ILE A 54 0.77 11.58 0.73
CA ILE A 54 0.83 10.73 -0.47
C ILE A 54 -0.26 11.13 -1.48
N LEU A 55 -1.53 11.12 -1.05
CA LEU A 55 -2.68 11.35 -1.94
C LEU A 55 -2.69 12.76 -2.55
N GLY A 56 -2.14 13.75 -1.84
CA GLY A 56 -1.96 15.11 -2.35
C GLY A 56 -0.99 15.21 -3.53
N ARG A 57 -0.18 14.17 -3.79
CA ARG A 57 0.85 14.16 -4.85
C ARG A 57 0.46 13.40 -6.11
N LEU A 58 -0.67 12.68 -6.10
CA LEU A 58 -1.10 11.86 -7.23
C LEU A 58 -1.28 12.66 -8.53
N ASP A 59 -1.68 13.93 -8.42
CA ASP A 59 -1.89 14.81 -9.58
C ASP A 59 -0.57 15.16 -10.30
N SER A 60 0.58 14.90 -9.68
CA SER A 60 1.91 15.10 -10.27
C SER A 60 2.48 13.84 -10.95
N ILE A 61 1.81 12.69 -10.83
CA ILE A 61 2.28 11.38 -11.32
C ILE A 61 1.16 10.59 -12.01
N LEU A 62 0.34 11.28 -12.81
CA LEU A 62 -0.83 10.70 -13.45
C LEU A 62 -0.50 9.47 -14.31
N TYR A 63 0.62 9.46 -15.02
CA TYR A 63 0.97 8.42 -15.98
C TYR A 63 2.12 7.52 -15.52
N ALA A 64 2.14 6.28 -16.02
CA ALA A 64 3.15 5.29 -15.67
C ALA A 64 4.57 5.78 -15.97
N GLY A 65 5.45 5.69 -14.97
CA GLY A 65 6.85 6.11 -15.04
C GLY A 65 7.12 7.55 -14.61
N GLN A 66 6.09 8.32 -14.23
CA GLN A 66 6.28 9.62 -13.59
C GLN A 66 6.62 9.45 -12.10
N GLU A 67 7.41 10.39 -11.58
CA GLU A 67 7.89 10.38 -10.19
C GLU A 67 7.75 11.78 -9.58
N VAL A 68 7.54 11.84 -8.26
CA VAL A 68 7.45 13.09 -7.50
C VAL A 68 8.05 12.90 -6.11
N THR A 69 8.74 13.92 -5.60
CA THR A 69 9.30 13.92 -4.25
C THR A 69 8.21 14.20 -3.21
N VAL A 70 8.19 13.38 -2.16
CA VAL A 70 7.35 13.59 -0.98
C VAL A 70 8.24 14.05 0.18
N ALA A 71 7.87 15.14 0.86
CA ALA A 71 8.59 15.58 2.04
C ALA A 71 8.48 14.51 3.16
N PRO A 72 9.52 14.31 3.99
CA PRO A 72 9.47 13.34 5.08
C PRO A 72 8.27 13.58 6.00
N PHE A 73 7.61 12.49 6.40
CA PHE A 73 6.49 12.50 7.33
C PHE A 73 6.48 11.19 8.13
N SER A 74 5.68 11.15 9.19
CA SER A 74 5.63 9.99 10.08
C SER A 74 4.84 8.83 9.46
N VAL A 75 5.52 7.74 9.10
CA VAL A 75 4.85 6.50 8.62
C VAL A 75 3.93 5.91 9.69
N ARG A 76 4.20 6.17 10.98
CA ARG A 76 3.35 5.71 12.10
C ARG A 76 1.93 6.23 12.00
N GLU A 77 1.74 7.42 11.45
CA GLU A 77 0.43 8.06 11.29
C GLU A 77 -0.41 7.44 10.17
N LEU A 78 0.21 6.65 9.27
CA LEU A 78 -0.52 5.84 8.29
C LEU A 78 -1.10 4.56 8.90
N LEU A 79 -0.55 4.12 10.05
CA LEU A 79 -0.96 2.89 10.70
C LEU A 79 -2.14 3.10 11.65
N PRO A 80 -2.94 2.06 11.96
CA PRO A 80 -4.04 2.15 12.92
C PRO A 80 -3.58 2.55 14.33
N ALA A 81 -4.51 3.07 15.13
CA ALA A 81 -4.22 3.48 16.50
C ALA A 81 -3.71 2.30 17.36
N HIS A 82 -4.43 1.17 17.35
CA HIS A 82 -4.10 0.00 18.16
C HIS A 82 -3.30 -1.06 17.39
N LEU A 83 -1.98 -0.94 17.41
CA LEU A 83 -1.07 -1.86 16.73
C LEU A 83 -0.98 -3.26 17.35
N GLY A 84 -1.45 -3.45 18.58
CA GLY A 84 -1.39 -4.73 19.27
C GLY A 84 -2.36 -5.79 18.74
N HIS A 85 -3.35 -5.39 17.94
CA HIS A 85 -4.36 -6.30 17.40
C HIS A 85 -4.07 -6.57 15.91
N TYR A 86 -3.48 -7.72 15.64
CA TYR A 86 -3.12 -8.12 14.28
C TYR A 86 -3.22 -9.64 14.10
N TYR A 87 -3.28 -10.05 12.83
CA TYR A 87 -3.11 -11.42 12.40
C TYR A 87 -1.70 -11.60 11.85
N ARG A 88 -1.10 -12.77 12.09
CA ARG A 88 0.25 -13.11 11.63
C ARG A 88 0.20 -14.42 10.87
N TYR A 89 0.77 -14.45 9.67
CA TYR A 89 0.87 -15.68 8.88
C TYR A 89 2.03 -15.62 7.89
N SER A 90 2.56 -16.79 7.53
CA SER A 90 3.52 -16.92 6.42
C SER A 90 2.75 -16.93 5.09
N GLY A 91 3.16 -16.10 4.15
CA GLY A 91 2.51 -15.96 2.85
C GLY A 91 3.48 -15.57 1.75
N SER A 92 2.94 -14.99 0.68
CA SER A 92 3.69 -14.63 -0.51
C SER A 92 3.56 -13.15 -0.86
N LEU A 93 4.33 -12.72 -1.87
CA LEU A 93 4.00 -11.52 -2.62
C LEU A 93 2.61 -11.65 -3.26
N THR A 94 1.85 -10.56 -3.28
CA THR A 94 0.54 -10.45 -3.96
C THR A 94 0.66 -10.06 -5.44
N THR A 95 1.88 -9.87 -5.93
CA THR A 95 2.18 -9.58 -7.33
C THR A 95 3.22 -10.58 -7.86
N PRO A 96 3.20 -10.90 -9.18
CA PRO A 96 4.19 -11.78 -9.78
C PRO A 96 5.64 -11.37 -9.43
N PRO A 97 6.54 -12.32 -9.13
CA PRO A 97 6.40 -13.77 -9.29
C PRO A 97 5.81 -14.53 -8.08
N CYS A 98 5.14 -13.85 -7.15
CA CYS A 98 4.38 -14.48 -6.05
C CYS A 98 5.23 -15.36 -5.10
N TYR A 99 6.50 -14.98 -4.85
CA TYR A 99 7.38 -15.74 -3.96
C TYR A 99 6.80 -15.87 -2.54
N GLN A 100 6.87 -17.08 -1.97
CA GLN A 100 6.48 -17.39 -0.59
C GLN A 100 7.58 -16.96 0.42
N SER A 101 7.88 -15.66 0.43
CA SER A 101 8.98 -15.05 1.18
C SER A 101 8.52 -14.05 2.23
N VAL A 102 7.21 -13.96 2.50
CA VAL A 102 6.61 -12.86 3.26
C VAL A 102 6.05 -13.34 4.59
N LEU A 103 6.53 -12.75 5.67
CA LEU A 103 5.85 -12.80 6.96
C LEU A 103 4.85 -11.63 7.04
N TRP A 104 3.57 -11.96 6.91
CA TRP A 104 2.48 -10.97 6.89
C TRP A 104 2.04 -10.59 8.30
N THR A 105 1.89 -9.29 8.53
CA THR A 105 1.20 -8.72 9.69
C THR A 105 0.03 -7.90 9.20
N VAL A 106 -1.19 -8.39 9.38
CA VAL A 106 -2.40 -7.67 8.94
C VAL A 106 -3.09 -7.10 10.18
N PHE A 107 -3.16 -5.79 10.29
CA PHE A 107 -3.81 -5.16 11.44
C PHE A 107 -5.32 -5.39 11.41
N ARG A 108 -5.89 -5.69 12.59
CA ARG A 108 -7.33 -5.94 12.73
C ARG A 108 -8.15 -4.65 12.56
N GLN A 109 -7.62 -3.53 13.02
CA GLN A 109 -8.26 -2.23 12.85
C GLN A 109 -7.84 -1.61 11.52
N PRO A 110 -8.78 -1.05 10.74
CA PRO A 110 -8.46 -0.28 9.56
C PRO A 110 -7.91 1.10 9.92
N ALA A 111 -7.17 1.71 8.99
CA ALA A 111 -6.96 3.15 8.96
C ALA A 111 -8.12 3.81 8.21
N ARG A 112 -8.40 5.07 8.56
CA ARG A 112 -9.55 5.80 8.02
C ARG A 112 -9.09 6.89 7.06
N ILE A 113 -9.80 7.03 5.94
CA ILE A 113 -9.63 8.10 4.96
C ILE A 113 -10.99 8.67 4.58
N SER A 114 -11.07 9.91 4.10
CA SER A 114 -12.34 10.46 3.63
C SER A 114 -12.80 9.83 2.31
N ALA A 115 -14.08 10.00 1.99
CA ALA A 115 -14.62 9.62 0.69
C ALA A 115 -13.89 10.31 -0.48
N THR A 116 -13.52 11.59 -0.30
CA THR A 116 -12.76 12.37 -1.30
C THR A 116 -11.34 11.82 -1.50
N GLN A 117 -10.68 11.40 -0.42
CA GLN A 117 -9.36 10.76 -0.48
C GLN A 117 -9.43 9.41 -1.20
N LEU A 118 -10.43 8.59 -0.91
CA LEU A 118 -10.63 7.31 -1.60
C LEU A 118 -10.92 7.52 -3.10
N GLU A 119 -11.79 8.48 -3.43
CA GLU A 119 -12.10 8.80 -4.83
C GLU A 119 -10.85 9.24 -5.60
N LYS A 120 -10.01 10.08 -4.97
CA LYS A 120 -8.73 10.49 -5.55
C LYS A 120 -7.81 9.30 -5.81
N LEU A 121 -7.67 8.39 -4.83
CA LEU A 121 -6.89 7.17 -4.99
C LEU A 121 -7.39 6.30 -6.16
N GLN A 122 -8.71 6.20 -6.36
CA GLN A 122 -9.33 5.36 -7.39
C GLN A 122 -9.31 5.96 -8.80
N LYS A 123 -9.19 7.29 -8.93
CA LYS A 123 -9.45 7.99 -10.21
C LYS A 123 -8.28 8.83 -10.73
N SER A 124 -7.20 9.01 -9.98
CA SER A 124 -6.09 9.87 -10.42
C SER A 124 -5.07 9.19 -11.34
N LEU A 125 -4.74 7.92 -11.10
CA LEU A 125 -3.60 7.26 -11.76
C LEU A 125 -4.00 6.50 -13.02
N TYR A 126 -3.12 6.50 -14.02
CA TYR A 126 -3.21 5.75 -15.26
C TYR A 126 -2.12 4.67 -15.34
N SER A 127 -2.49 3.48 -15.80
CA SER A 127 -1.59 2.36 -16.08
C SER A 127 -0.76 2.55 -17.36
N THR A 128 -1.13 3.53 -18.19
CA THR A 128 -0.47 3.86 -19.45
C THR A 128 0.56 4.98 -19.27
N LYS A 129 1.58 4.99 -20.14
CA LYS A 129 2.52 6.12 -20.27
C LYS A 129 1.83 7.33 -20.90
N ASP A 130 2.39 8.51 -20.66
CA ASP A 130 1.92 9.76 -21.26
C ASP A 130 1.98 9.69 -22.81
N GLY A 131 1.00 10.31 -23.46
CA GLY A 131 0.84 10.29 -24.92
C GLY A 131 0.31 8.98 -25.53
N LYS A 132 0.07 7.93 -24.73
CA LYS A 132 -0.54 6.67 -25.22
C LYS A 132 -2.07 6.79 -25.26
N THR A 133 -2.69 6.49 -26.41
CA THR A 133 -4.15 6.52 -26.58
C THR A 133 -4.71 5.12 -26.88
N PRO A 134 -5.81 4.69 -26.24
CA PRO A 134 -6.49 5.37 -25.13
C PRO A 134 -5.69 5.27 -23.82
N SER A 135 -5.81 6.30 -22.98
CA SER A 135 -5.32 6.24 -21.60
C SER A 135 -6.19 5.27 -20.79
N ALA A 136 -5.57 4.44 -19.95
CA ALA A 136 -6.29 3.47 -19.12
C ALA A 136 -6.04 3.73 -17.63
N LEU A 137 -7.10 4.00 -16.87
CA LEU A 137 -7.01 4.20 -15.41
C LEU A 137 -6.43 2.97 -14.72
N LEU A 138 -5.62 3.19 -13.69
CA LEU A 138 -5.09 2.15 -12.82
C LEU A 138 -6.11 1.86 -11.71
N VAL A 139 -6.99 0.89 -11.95
CA VAL A 139 -8.05 0.47 -11.03
C VAL A 139 -8.01 -1.04 -10.81
N SER A 140 -8.64 -1.52 -9.74
CA SER A 140 -8.71 -2.96 -9.41
C SER A 140 -7.34 -3.63 -9.32
N ASN A 141 -6.36 -2.93 -8.77
CA ASN A 141 -4.96 -3.33 -8.62
C ASN A 141 -4.69 -4.02 -7.27
N PHE A 142 -5.54 -5.00 -6.92
CA PHE A 142 -5.45 -5.80 -5.70
C PHE A 142 -4.85 -7.19 -5.96
#